data_AF-V7PBV4-F1
#
_entry.id   AF-V7PBV4-F1
#
_cell.length_a   1.000
_cell.length_b   1.000
_cell.length_c   1.000
_cell.angle_alpha   90.00
_cell.angle_beta   90.00
_cell.angle_gamma   90.00
#
_symmetry.space_group_name_H-M   'P 1'
#
loop_
_entity.id
_entity.type
_entity.pdbx_description
1 polymer ?
#
loop_
_entity_poly.entity_id
_entity_poly.type
_entity_poly.pdbx_seq_one_letter_code
_entity_poly.pdbx_strand_id
1 'polypeptide(L)'
;MYHSLCGIFNILINYLADELGKSTKYEFDKNEDLKKYCPNGDSENKCETDLDKIKAGFLFLFEQIIVNNIDNLSKEEAKVFIIYIMIWFNYMLNLKNVNNININDFYTKYTEENTNYIKCKSDDIDCNNILKDQLGYNNFTEIINERKDLLNIKFEDPSKVYDSFKLLCNMYYEVNGGDSNPENQLKTANQFFEKYKELNGYSDITEDSPYYQVLSTLSNDYNNIKNECSDCQSSNFPTIPTYSRRSVIKNTLISIAFIVASVSIFLGIAYKVNNKELKNYFHYIYVNINKENYSLFGFRKRFQKQKLREKLKNIKKKMNRSYMIQRE
;
A
#
# COMPACT_ATOMS: atom_id res chain seq x y z
N MET A 1 0.58 3.04 18.03
CA MET A 1 1.61 2.51 17.11
C MET A 1 2.05 3.54 16.07
N TYR A 2 1.22 3.93 15.08
CA TYR A 2 1.60 4.86 14.00
C TYR A 2 2.07 6.25 14.43
N HIS A 3 1.61 6.76 15.57
CA HIS A 3 2.05 8.06 16.09
C HIS A 3 3.59 8.11 16.25
N SER A 4 4.19 7.01 16.72
CA SER A 4 5.65 6.91 16.87
C SER A 4 6.32 6.93 15.50
N LEU A 5 5.92 6.05 14.58
CA LEU A 5 6.44 5.95 13.22
C LEU A 5 6.34 7.28 12.45
N CYS A 6 5.12 7.75 12.21
CA CYS A 6 4.85 8.93 11.39
C CYS A 6 5.39 10.22 12.05
N GLY A 7 5.50 10.25 13.38
CA GLY A 7 6.05 11.39 14.12
C GLY A 7 7.53 11.58 13.82
N ILE A 8 8.30 10.50 13.89
CA ILE A 8 9.74 10.53 13.59
C ILE A 8 10.00 10.89 12.12
N PHE A 9 9.20 10.38 11.16
CA PHE A 9 9.33 10.80 9.76
C PHE A 9 9.09 12.31 9.58
N ASN A 10 8.06 12.87 10.22
CA ASN A 10 7.80 14.30 10.18
C ASN A 10 8.95 15.12 10.79
N ILE A 11 9.59 14.61 11.86
CA ILE A 11 10.80 15.22 12.42
C ILE A 11 11.91 15.23 11.36
N LEU A 12 12.20 14.09 10.74
CA LEU A 12 13.26 13.98 9.74
C LEU A 12 13.06 14.93 8.55
N ILE A 13 11.83 15.05 8.03
CA ILE A 13 11.51 15.91 6.88
C ILE A 13 11.84 17.40 7.16
N ASN A 14 11.78 17.84 8.42
CA ASN A 14 12.17 19.21 8.79
C ASN A 14 13.67 19.48 8.63
N TYR A 15 14.51 18.44 8.64
CA TYR A 15 15.97 18.50 8.48
C TYR A 15 16.45 18.00 7.11
N LEU A 16 15.67 17.14 6.45
CA LEU A 16 15.97 16.56 5.15
C LEU A 16 14.70 16.53 4.28
N ALA A 17 14.58 17.50 3.37
CA ALA A 17 13.41 17.63 2.52
C ALA A 17 13.26 16.42 1.60
N ASP A 18 12.04 15.90 1.54
CA ASP A 18 11.62 14.76 0.75
C ASP A 18 10.99 15.18 -0.59
N GLU A 19 11.27 16.41 -1.06
CA GLU A 19 10.85 16.91 -2.37
C GLU A 19 11.95 17.78 -2.99
N LEU A 20 12.06 17.78 -4.32
CA LEU A 20 13.02 18.61 -5.04
C LEU A 20 12.64 20.10 -4.95
N GLY A 21 13.63 20.95 -4.66
CA GLY A 21 13.46 22.40 -4.61
C GLY A 21 12.77 22.94 -3.35
N LYS A 22 12.37 22.08 -2.40
CA LYS A 22 11.90 22.52 -1.09
C LYS A 22 13.07 22.76 -0.13
N SER A 23 13.01 23.88 0.59
CA SER A 23 13.91 24.17 1.70
C SER A 23 13.49 23.41 2.95
N THR A 24 14.46 22.95 3.73
CA THR A 24 14.22 22.41 5.07
C THR A 24 13.93 23.53 6.06
N LYS A 25 13.27 23.19 7.17
CA LYS A 25 13.00 24.15 8.26
C LYS A 25 14.25 24.45 9.07
N TYR A 26 15.13 23.44 9.19
CA TYR A 26 16.37 23.50 9.95
C TYR A 26 17.53 22.95 9.12
N GLU A 27 18.75 23.33 9.49
CA GLU A 27 19.96 22.72 8.94
C GLU A 27 20.14 21.31 9.48
N PHE A 28 20.55 20.37 8.62
CA PHE A 28 20.69 18.96 8.98
C PHE A 28 21.61 18.74 10.20
N ASP A 29 22.79 19.38 10.18
CA ASP A 29 23.81 19.22 11.23
C ASP A 29 23.43 19.87 12.57
N LYS A 30 22.31 20.60 12.65
CA LYS A 30 21.80 21.17 13.93
C LYS A 30 21.05 20.14 14.79
N ASN A 31 20.73 18.98 14.24
CA ASN A 31 20.16 17.88 14.99
C ASN A 31 21.28 16.91 15.40
N GLU A 32 21.59 16.84 16.68
CA GLU A 32 22.68 16.00 17.21
C GLU A 32 22.42 14.51 16.98
N ASP A 33 21.17 14.06 17.06
CA ASP A 33 20.77 12.67 16.82
C ASP A 33 20.92 12.25 15.35
N LEU A 34 20.80 13.19 14.41
CA LEU A 34 21.12 12.94 13.01
C LEU A 34 22.63 13.04 12.76
N LYS A 35 23.27 14.07 13.33
CA LYS A 35 24.70 14.36 13.14
C LYS A 35 25.61 13.23 13.61
N LYS A 36 25.22 12.50 14.67
CA LYS A 36 26.01 11.35 15.18
C LYS A 36 26.23 10.24 14.15
N TYR A 37 25.38 10.17 13.12
CA TYR A 37 25.47 9.20 12.04
C TYR A 37 26.16 9.72 10.78
N CYS A 38 26.61 10.96 10.79
CA CYS A 38 27.41 11.50 9.70
C CYS A 38 28.84 10.94 9.72
N PRO A 39 29.52 10.88 8.55
CA PRO A 39 30.93 10.52 8.49
C PRO A 39 31.80 11.42 9.39
N ASN A 40 32.85 10.83 9.98
CA ASN A 40 33.83 11.57 10.75
C ASN A 40 34.65 12.45 9.78
N GLY A 41 34.54 13.77 9.90
CA GLY A 41 35.46 14.70 9.25
C GLY A 41 36.74 14.91 10.06
N ASP A 42 37.61 15.79 9.57
CA ASP A 42 38.90 16.10 10.21
C ASP A 42 38.77 16.75 11.62
N SER A 43 37.59 17.28 11.96
CA SER A 43 37.33 17.96 13.25
C SER A 43 36.02 17.57 13.93
N GLU A 44 34.95 17.29 13.18
CA GLU A 44 33.64 16.87 13.69
C GLU A 44 32.89 16.00 12.67
N ASN A 45 31.89 15.25 13.12
CA ASN A 45 30.99 14.49 12.25
C ASN A 45 30.10 15.45 11.47
N LYS A 46 30.08 15.34 10.13
CA LYS A 46 29.31 16.24 9.28
C LYS A 46 28.79 15.54 8.03
N CYS A 47 27.53 15.79 7.69
CA CYS A 47 26.92 15.22 6.49
C CYS A 47 27.04 16.21 5.32
N GLU A 48 28.14 16.10 4.57
CA GLU A 48 28.44 17.04 3.49
C GLU A 48 27.61 16.77 2.24
N THR A 49 27.43 15.51 1.88
CA THR A 49 26.70 15.12 0.67
C THR A 49 25.25 14.76 0.96
N ASP A 50 24.40 14.83 -0.07
CA ASP A 50 23.01 14.33 0.03
C ASP A 50 22.98 12.83 0.40
N LEU A 51 23.97 12.06 -0.05
CA LEU A 51 24.11 10.66 0.33
C LEU A 51 24.39 10.48 1.83
N ASP A 52 25.26 11.31 2.41
CA ASP A 52 25.56 11.26 3.85
C ASP A 52 24.31 11.56 4.68
N LYS A 53 23.54 12.58 4.27
CA LYS A 53 22.28 12.94 4.94
C LYS A 53 21.23 11.83 4.85
N ILE A 54 21.08 11.21 3.68
CA ILE A 54 20.15 10.09 3.48
C ILE A 54 20.55 8.90 4.36
N LYS A 55 21.86 8.60 4.44
CA LYS A 55 22.41 7.55 5.31
C LYS A 55 22.15 7.82 6.78
N ALA A 56 22.47 9.03 7.25
CA ALA A 56 22.25 9.43 8.62
C ALA A 56 20.76 9.41 8.97
N GLY A 57 19.90 9.90 8.08
CA GLY A 57 18.44 9.83 8.24
C GLY A 57 17.91 8.40 8.31
N PHE A 58 18.44 7.48 7.50
CA PHE A 58 18.08 6.07 7.56
C PHE A 58 18.38 5.43 8.91
N LEU A 59 19.58 5.69 9.46
CA LEU A 59 19.93 5.19 10.79
C LEU A 59 19.11 5.80 11.90
N PHE A 60 18.92 7.12 11.84
CA PHE A 60 18.08 7.82 12.78
C PHE A 60 16.67 7.23 12.82
N LEU A 61 16.06 6.95 11.66
CA LEU A 61 14.76 6.28 11.61
C LEU A 61 14.80 4.91 12.28
N PHE A 62 15.82 4.10 11.98
CA PHE A 62 15.96 2.77 12.60
C PHE A 62 16.08 2.84 14.12
N GLU A 63 16.95 3.71 14.65
CA GLU A 63 17.13 3.88 16.07
C GLU A 63 15.83 4.38 16.74
N GLN A 64 15.28 5.48 16.24
CA GLN A 64 14.15 6.14 16.88
C GLN A 64 12.85 5.33 16.79
N ILE A 65 12.65 4.58 15.71
CA ILE A 65 11.42 3.81 15.49
C ILE A 65 11.55 2.40 16.06
N ILE A 66 12.67 1.71 15.85
CA ILE A 66 12.82 0.29 16.22
C ILE A 66 13.52 0.15 17.57
N VAL A 67 14.71 0.71 17.73
CA VAL A 67 15.56 0.47 18.91
C VAL A 67 14.93 1.06 20.16
N ASN A 68 14.59 2.34 20.10
CA ASN A 68 14.08 3.07 21.26
C ASN A 68 12.69 2.57 21.69
N ASN A 69 11.99 1.83 20.82
CA ASN A 69 10.69 1.24 21.11
C ASN A 69 10.71 -0.28 21.19
N ILE A 70 11.89 -0.92 21.22
CA ILE A 70 12.01 -2.36 21.01
C ILE A 70 11.23 -3.20 22.02
N ASP A 71 11.16 -2.75 23.27
CA ASP A 71 10.42 -3.43 24.34
C ASP A 71 8.89 -3.34 24.16
N ASN A 72 8.44 -2.37 23.36
CA ASN A 72 7.03 -2.10 23.10
C ASN A 72 6.57 -2.59 21.72
N LEU A 73 7.48 -3.13 20.90
CA LEU A 73 7.20 -3.59 19.56
C LEU A 73 7.08 -5.10 19.52
N SER A 74 5.98 -5.59 18.96
CA SER A 74 5.92 -6.98 18.52
C SER A 74 6.78 -7.18 17.25
N LYS A 75 7.15 -8.45 16.99
CA LYS A 75 7.89 -8.85 15.79
C LYS A 75 7.20 -8.41 14.49
N GLU A 76 5.88 -8.49 14.43
CA GLU A 76 5.12 -8.12 13.24
C GLU A 76 5.07 -6.60 13.02
N GLU A 77 4.94 -5.82 14.10
CA GLU A 77 4.98 -4.36 14.02
C GLU A 77 6.36 -3.86 13.58
N ALA A 78 7.43 -4.44 14.15
CA ALA A 78 8.80 -4.12 13.72
C ALA A 78 9.02 -4.42 12.23
N LYS A 79 8.52 -5.56 11.73
CA LYS A 79 8.59 -5.91 10.30
C LYS A 79 7.88 -4.87 9.42
N VAL A 80 6.71 -4.40 9.82
CA VAL A 80 5.94 -3.36 9.10
C VAL A 80 6.70 -2.04 9.12
N PHE A 81 7.25 -1.64 10.27
CA PHE A 81 8.02 -0.40 10.40
C PHE A 81 9.30 -0.41 9.56
N ILE A 82 10.00 -1.54 9.53
CA ILE A 82 11.17 -1.74 8.65
C ILE A 82 10.78 -1.53 7.19
N ILE A 83 9.64 -2.07 6.74
CA ILE A 83 9.15 -1.86 5.37
C ILE A 83 8.99 -0.36 5.07
N TYR A 84 8.39 0.42 5.97
CA TYR A 84 8.23 1.86 5.79
C TYR A 84 9.53 2.64 5.75
N ILE A 85 10.50 2.28 6.60
CA ILE A 85 11.85 2.87 6.56
C ILE A 85 12.53 2.57 5.21
N MET A 86 12.40 1.34 4.70
CA MET A 86 12.94 0.97 3.38
C MET A 86 12.25 1.73 2.23
N ILE A 87 10.93 1.94 2.30
CA ILE A 87 10.18 2.73 1.31
C ILE A 87 10.72 4.16 1.24
N TRP A 88 10.85 4.83 2.38
CA TRP A 88 11.42 6.18 2.44
C TRP A 88 12.83 6.22 1.89
N PHE A 89 13.67 5.28 2.29
CA PHE A 89 15.07 5.25 1.89
C PHE A 89 15.24 5.05 0.38
N ASN A 90 14.52 4.08 -0.21
CA ASN A 90 14.50 3.87 -1.66
C ASN A 90 13.99 5.11 -2.41
N TYR A 91 12.94 5.75 -1.91
CA TYR A 91 12.43 6.99 -2.48
C TYR A 91 13.47 8.11 -2.47
N MET A 92 14.14 8.33 -1.34
CA MET A 92 15.12 9.42 -1.21
C MET A 92 16.35 9.24 -2.10
N LEU A 93 16.84 8.00 -2.25
CA LEU A 93 17.91 7.69 -3.19
C LEU A 93 17.53 8.04 -4.63
N ASN A 94 16.30 7.68 -5.03
CA ASN A 94 15.75 7.99 -6.35
C ASN A 94 15.54 9.50 -6.54
N LEU A 95 14.96 10.18 -5.55
CA LEU A 95 14.68 11.62 -5.60
C LEU A 95 15.94 12.45 -5.85
N LYS A 96 17.05 12.08 -5.20
CA LYS A 96 18.33 12.80 -5.30
C LYS A 96 19.21 12.34 -6.45
N ASN A 97 18.69 11.50 -7.35
CA ASN A 97 19.44 10.89 -8.45
C ASN A 97 20.76 10.26 -8.00
N VAL A 98 20.77 9.68 -6.80
CA VAL A 98 21.92 8.91 -6.29
C VAL A 98 21.96 7.51 -6.95
N ASN A 99 21.11 7.30 -7.96
CA ASN A 99 20.84 6.08 -8.70
C ASN A 99 22.00 5.49 -9.49
N ASN A 100 23.13 6.19 -9.60
CA ASN A 100 24.37 5.58 -10.13
C ASN A 100 25.11 4.73 -9.09
N ILE A 101 24.65 4.72 -7.84
CA ILE A 101 25.17 3.82 -6.81
C ILE A 101 24.35 2.53 -6.86
N ASN A 102 25.01 1.43 -7.26
CA ASN A 102 24.47 0.10 -7.05
C ASN A 102 24.16 -0.04 -5.54
N ILE A 103 22.91 -0.35 -5.18
CA ILE A 103 22.50 -0.50 -3.77
C ILE A 103 23.37 -1.52 -3.03
N ASN A 104 23.93 -2.50 -3.73
CA ASN A 104 24.91 -3.43 -3.15
C ASN A 104 26.28 -2.76 -2.89
N ASP A 105 26.71 -1.83 -3.72
CA ASP A 105 27.93 -1.03 -3.51
C ASP A 105 27.70 -0.01 -2.37
N PHE A 106 26.48 0.55 -2.29
CA PHE A 106 26.03 1.33 -1.13
C PHE A 106 26.11 0.49 0.15
N TYR A 107 25.60 -0.73 0.13
CA TYR A 107 25.58 -1.65 1.27
C TYR A 107 27.01 -2.00 1.72
N THR A 108 27.85 -2.46 0.79
CA THR A 108 29.23 -2.93 1.07
C THR A 108 30.09 -1.82 1.65
N LYS A 109 30.04 -0.62 1.05
CA LYS A 109 30.79 0.55 1.54
C LYS A 109 30.34 0.99 2.94
N TYR A 110 29.13 0.64 3.34
CA TYR A 110 28.50 1.14 4.55
C TYR A 110 28.60 0.17 5.73
N THR A 111 28.49 -1.14 5.48
CA THR A 111 28.64 -2.16 6.51
C THR A 111 30.09 -2.43 6.88
N GLU A 112 31.05 -2.14 6.00
CA GLU A 112 32.48 -2.36 6.24
C GLU A 112 33.20 -1.14 6.87
N GLU A 113 32.76 0.11 6.61
CA GLU A 113 33.53 1.32 6.98
C GLU A 113 33.04 2.07 8.24
N ASN A 114 31.82 1.82 8.74
CA ASN A 114 31.29 2.57 9.91
C ASN A 114 30.93 1.63 11.07
N THR A 115 31.65 1.75 12.19
CA THR A 115 31.42 0.96 13.41
C THR A 115 30.03 1.17 14.02
N ASN A 116 29.37 2.29 13.69
CA ASN A 116 28.00 2.61 14.12
C ASN A 116 26.94 1.69 13.48
N TYR A 117 27.26 0.92 12.44
CA TYR A 117 26.35 -0.07 11.82
C TYR A 117 26.35 -1.43 12.50
N ILE A 118 27.47 -1.80 13.13
CA ILE A 118 27.71 -3.16 13.61
C ILE A 118 27.03 -3.40 14.96
N LYS A 119 26.79 -2.34 15.74
CA LYS A 119 26.23 -2.43 17.09
C LYS A 119 25.05 -1.51 17.24
N CYS A 120 23.94 -2.09 17.69
CA CYS A 120 22.88 -1.28 18.26
C CYS A 120 23.36 -0.64 19.56
N LYS A 121 23.28 0.69 19.63
CA LYS A 121 23.54 1.45 20.86
C LYS A 121 22.33 2.31 21.17
N SER A 122 21.72 2.07 22.32
CA SER A 122 20.78 3.01 22.96
C SER A 122 21.48 3.53 24.20
N ASP A 123 21.75 4.83 24.30
CA ASP A 123 22.43 5.44 25.45
C ASP A 123 23.74 4.71 25.85
N ASP A 124 24.56 4.36 24.86
CA ASP A 124 25.80 3.56 25.00
C ASP A 124 25.63 2.10 25.47
N ILE A 125 24.40 1.59 25.59
CA ILE A 125 24.10 0.19 25.92
C ILE A 125 23.99 -0.63 24.63
N ASP A 126 24.72 -1.74 24.56
CA ASP A 126 24.61 -2.72 23.47
C ASP A 126 23.22 -3.35 23.47
N CYS A 127 22.38 -2.99 22.50
CA CYS A 127 21.02 -3.49 22.39
C CYS A 127 20.91 -4.79 21.57
N ASN A 128 22.03 -5.36 21.09
CA ASN A 128 22.01 -6.57 20.25
C ASN A 128 21.31 -7.76 20.93
N ASN A 129 21.44 -7.90 22.25
CA ASN A 129 20.74 -8.95 23.00
C ASN A 129 19.22 -8.74 22.96
N ILE A 130 18.75 -7.51 23.17
CA ILE A 130 17.31 -7.18 23.14
C ILE A 130 16.77 -7.34 21.71
N LEU A 131 17.54 -6.90 20.71
CA LEU A 131 17.23 -7.10 19.28
C LEU A 131 17.04 -8.59 18.95
N LYS A 132 17.92 -9.43 19.50
CA LYS A 132 17.87 -10.88 19.29
C LYS A 132 16.69 -11.51 20.00
N ASP A 133 16.47 -11.17 21.26
CA ASP A 133 15.43 -11.78 22.08
C ASP A 133 14.03 -11.36 21.59
N GLN A 134 13.82 -10.07 21.32
CA GLN A 134 12.53 -9.51 20.91
C GLN A 134 12.25 -9.68 19.43
N LEU A 135 13.23 -9.42 18.56
CA LEU A 135 13.01 -9.37 17.11
C LEU A 135 13.65 -10.53 16.34
N GLY A 136 14.60 -11.24 16.95
CA GLY A 136 15.29 -12.38 16.32
C GLY A 136 16.55 -12.03 15.55
N TYR A 137 16.99 -10.76 15.57
CA TYR A 137 18.15 -10.28 14.82
C TYR A 137 19.33 -10.05 15.76
N ASN A 138 20.54 -10.44 15.35
CA ASN A 138 21.75 -10.25 16.15
C ASN A 138 22.28 -8.81 16.07
N ASN A 139 21.99 -8.10 14.99
CA ASN A 139 22.36 -6.69 14.78
C ASN A 139 21.53 -6.07 13.63
N PHE A 140 21.70 -4.76 13.41
CA PHE A 140 21.03 -4.07 12.31
C PHE A 140 21.42 -4.56 10.92
N THR A 141 22.69 -4.95 10.76
CA THR A 141 23.20 -5.45 9.48
C THR A 141 22.42 -6.67 9.02
N GLU A 142 22.00 -7.55 9.95
CA GLU A 142 21.17 -8.70 9.67
C GLU A 142 19.77 -8.32 9.19
N ILE A 143 19.12 -7.34 9.84
CA ILE A 143 17.81 -6.82 9.40
C ILE A 143 17.89 -6.28 7.97
N ILE A 144 18.88 -5.45 7.68
CA ILE A 144 19.07 -4.84 6.36
C ILE A 144 19.35 -5.93 5.31
N ASN A 145 20.14 -6.95 5.66
CA ASN A 145 20.46 -8.07 4.78
C ASN A 145 19.23 -8.90 4.41
N GLU A 146 18.45 -9.28 5.41
CA GLU A 146 17.22 -10.05 5.19
C GLU A 146 16.21 -9.27 4.35
N ARG A 147 16.24 -7.94 4.43
CA ARG A 147 15.31 -7.03 3.76
C ARG A 147 15.92 -6.28 2.58
N LYS A 148 17.06 -6.74 2.06
CA LYS A 148 17.73 -6.07 0.93
C LYS A 148 16.90 -6.14 -0.35
N ASP A 149 16.02 -7.11 -0.44
CA ASP A 149 15.06 -7.27 -1.52
C ASP A 149 14.11 -6.06 -1.62
N LEU A 150 13.69 -5.49 -0.50
CA LEU A 150 12.88 -4.26 -0.42
C LEU A 150 13.64 -3.02 -0.92
N LEU A 151 14.96 -2.98 -0.69
CA LEU A 151 15.81 -1.89 -1.20
C LEU A 151 15.91 -1.93 -2.73
N ASN A 152 16.00 -3.14 -3.29
CA ASN A 152 16.21 -3.37 -4.72
C ASN A 152 14.92 -3.41 -5.54
N ILE A 153 13.77 -3.05 -4.96
CA ILE A 153 12.53 -3.02 -5.72
C ILE A 153 12.66 -1.97 -6.82
N LYS A 154 12.62 -2.42 -8.07
CA LYS A 154 12.42 -1.56 -9.24
C LYS A 154 10.96 -1.15 -9.27
N PHE A 155 10.60 -0.23 -8.39
CA PHE A 155 9.32 0.45 -8.51
C PHE A 155 9.29 1.19 -9.84
N GLU A 156 8.23 1.02 -10.63
CA GLU A 156 8.05 1.87 -11.81
C GLU A 156 7.95 3.34 -11.39
N ASP A 157 7.43 3.58 -10.18
CA ASP A 157 7.39 4.89 -9.54
C ASP A 157 7.55 4.77 -8.01
N PRO A 158 8.77 4.90 -7.46
CA PRO A 158 9.02 4.94 -6.02
C PRO A 158 8.27 6.06 -5.31
N SER A 159 8.04 7.18 -6.00
CA SER A 159 7.33 8.34 -5.45
C SER A 159 5.90 8.01 -5.12
N LYS A 160 5.21 7.22 -5.95
CA LYS A 160 3.83 6.80 -5.68
C LYS A 160 3.70 5.94 -4.43
N VAL A 161 4.65 5.05 -4.19
CA VAL A 161 4.67 4.19 -3.00
C VAL A 161 4.88 5.04 -1.74
N TYR A 162 5.89 5.91 -1.77
CA TYR A 162 6.17 6.80 -0.64
C TYR A 162 5.05 7.81 -0.38
N ASP A 163 4.42 8.37 -1.43
CA ASP A 163 3.24 9.20 -1.28
C ASP A 163 2.06 8.46 -0.65
N SER A 164 1.88 7.17 -0.97
CA SER A 164 0.83 6.35 -0.36
C SER A 164 1.09 6.15 1.13
N PHE A 165 2.35 5.95 1.52
CA PHE A 165 2.75 5.93 2.93
C PHE A 165 2.48 7.27 3.63
N LYS A 166 2.86 8.41 3.03
CA LYS A 166 2.54 9.74 3.58
C LYS A 166 1.04 9.94 3.79
N LEU A 167 0.21 9.48 2.85
CA LEU A 167 -1.24 9.54 2.99
C LEU A 167 -1.76 8.68 4.16
N LEU A 168 -1.19 7.49 4.41
CA LEU A 168 -1.54 6.70 5.59
C LEU A 168 -1.19 7.43 6.88
N CYS A 169 -0.01 8.05 6.96
CA CYS A 169 0.36 8.87 8.11
C CYS A 169 -0.62 10.02 8.32
N ASN A 170 -1.01 10.73 7.26
CA ASN A 170 -2.00 11.80 7.34
C ASN A 170 -3.36 11.28 7.81
N MET A 171 -3.85 10.17 7.24
CA MET A 171 -5.10 9.55 7.68
C MET A 171 -5.05 9.19 9.16
N TYR A 172 -3.95 8.61 9.63
CA TYR A 172 -3.78 8.27 11.03
C TYR A 172 -3.89 9.51 11.95
N TYR A 173 -3.23 10.62 11.60
CA TYR A 173 -3.33 11.87 12.35
C TYR A 173 -4.70 12.52 12.26
N GLU A 174 -5.38 12.44 11.12
CA GLU A 174 -6.73 12.98 10.97
C GLU A 174 -7.76 12.17 11.77
N VAL A 175 -7.57 10.87 11.94
CA VAL A 175 -8.43 9.98 12.74
C VAL A 175 -8.18 10.14 14.23
N ASN A 176 -6.91 10.23 14.65
CA ASN A 176 -6.53 10.24 16.06
C ASN A 176 -6.21 11.65 16.62
N GLY A 177 -6.16 12.66 15.77
CA GLY A 177 -5.99 14.05 16.16
C GLY A 177 -7.30 14.65 16.64
N GLY A 178 -7.23 15.56 17.61
CA GLY A 178 -8.42 16.19 18.23
C GLY A 178 -9.24 17.12 17.33
N ASP A 179 -8.92 17.21 16.03
CA ASP A 179 -9.60 18.06 15.05
C ASP A 179 -10.05 17.21 13.84
N SER A 180 -10.78 16.13 14.14
CA SER A 180 -11.20 15.09 13.21
C SER A 180 -12.32 15.57 12.29
N ASN A 181 -12.01 16.41 11.29
CA ASN A 181 -12.99 16.78 10.26
C ASN A 181 -13.25 15.58 9.33
N PRO A 182 -14.49 15.03 9.29
CA PRO A 182 -14.80 13.86 8.47
C PRO A 182 -14.61 14.09 6.96
N GLU A 183 -14.75 15.33 6.48
CA GLU A 183 -14.56 15.67 5.06
C GLU A 183 -13.08 15.53 4.65
N ASN A 184 -12.17 15.98 5.51
CA ASN A 184 -10.73 15.87 5.26
C ASN A 184 -10.30 14.40 5.26
N GLN A 185 -10.73 13.64 6.25
CA GLN A 185 -10.48 12.20 6.34
C GLN A 185 -10.94 11.45 5.09
N LEU A 186 -12.16 11.72 4.61
CA LEU A 186 -12.69 11.10 3.40
C LEU A 186 -11.89 11.51 2.16
N LYS A 187 -11.46 12.77 2.08
CA LYS A 187 -10.62 13.27 0.98
C LYS A 187 -9.28 12.53 0.95
N THR A 188 -8.60 12.42 2.09
CA THR A 188 -7.30 11.72 2.21
C THR A 188 -7.47 10.23 1.90
N ALA A 189 -8.52 9.58 2.40
CA ALA A 189 -8.84 8.19 2.10
C ALA A 189 -9.08 7.93 0.60
N ASN A 190 -9.76 8.85 -0.09
CA ASN A 190 -9.96 8.76 -1.54
C ASN A 190 -8.66 8.95 -2.33
N GLN A 191 -7.79 9.87 -1.89
CA GLN A 191 -6.46 10.06 -2.49
C GLN A 191 -5.60 8.80 -2.34
N PHE A 192 -5.63 8.17 -1.16
CA PHE A 192 -4.94 6.91 -0.93
C PHE A 192 -5.46 5.82 -1.86
N PHE A 193 -6.79 5.66 -1.95
CA PHE A 193 -7.42 4.65 -2.78
C PHE A 193 -7.02 4.75 -4.26
N GLU A 194 -7.01 5.95 -4.84
CA GLU A 194 -6.62 6.11 -6.25
C GLU A 194 -5.14 5.80 -6.47
N LYS A 195 -4.23 6.25 -5.57
CA LYS A 195 -2.81 5.87 -5.66
C LYS A 195 -2.61 4.37 -5.49
N TYR A 196 -3.25 3.75 -4.50
CA TYR A 196 -3.17 2.30 -4.27
C TYR A 196 -3.69 1.52 -5.48
N LYS A 197 -4.76 1.98 -6.13
CA LYS A 197 -5.32 1.34 -7.33
C LYS A 197 -4.37 1.38 -8.53
N GLU A 198 -3.59 2.45 -8.68
CA GLU A 198 -2.51 2.51 -9.68
C GLU A 198 -1.39 1.53 -9.35
N LEU A 199 -0.93 1.51 -8.10
CA LEU A 199 0.12 0.59 -7.63
C LEU A 199 -0.29 -0.88 -7.78
N ASN A 200 -1.53 -1.22 -7.41
CA ASN A 200 -2.08 -2.57 -7.55
C ASN A 200 -2.48 -2.92 -9.01
N GLY A 201 -2.37 -1.96 -9.94
CA GLY A 201 -2.56 -2.15 -11.37
C GLY A 201 -1.37 -2.78 -12.09
N TYR A 202 -0.20 -2.83 -11.46
CA TYR A 202 1.00 -3.45 -12.02
C TYR A 202 0.88 -4.99 -12.07
N SER A 203 1.33 -5.60 -13.18
CA SER A 203 1.18 -7.05 -13.45
C SER A 203 2.33 -7.88 -12.90
N ASP A 204 2.00 -9.14 -12.60
CA ASP A 204 2.93 -10.24 -12.29
C ASP A 204 3.65 -10.13 -10.93
N ILE A 205 3.01 -9.45 -9.98
CA ILE A 205 3.41 -9.44 -8.58
C ILE A 205 2.95 -10.76 -7.97
N THR A 206 3.88 -11.69 -7.78
CA THR A 206 3.63 -12.91 -7.00
C THR A 206 3.46 -12.55 -5.53
N GLU A 207 2.68 -13.33 -4.78
CA GLU A 207 2.47 -13.12 -3.33
C GLU A 207 3.80 -13.10 -2.55
N ASP A 208 4.81 -13.83 -3.04
CA ASP A 208 6.14 -13.87 -2.42
C ASP A 208 7.05 -12.70 -2.80
N SER A 209 6.62 -11.80 -3.70
CA SER A 209 7.48 -10.72 -4.17
C SER A 209 7.64 -9.60 -3.12
N PRO A 210 8.80 -8.91 -3.08
CA PRO A 210 9.00 -7.81 -2.13
C PRO A 210 8.01 -6.66 -2.35
N TYR A 211 7.60 -6.44 -3.61
CA TYR A 211 6.57 -5.47 -3.95
C TYR A 211 5.19 -5.86 -3.40
N TYR A 212 4.83 -7.15 -3.41
CA TYR A 212 3.60 -7.62 -2.78
C TYR A 212 3.59 -7.32 -1.29
N GLN A 213 4.71 -7.56 -0.59
CA GLN A 213 4.81 -7.27 0.84
C GLN A 213 4.56 -5.78 1.13
N VAL A 214 5.10 -4.88 0.30
CA VAL A 214 4.84 -3.43 0.39
C VAL A 214 3.35 -3.13 0.18
N LEU A 215 2.73 -3.66 -0.87
CA LEU A 215 1.30 -3.43 -1.13
C LEU A 215 0.41 -3.99 -0.02
N SER A 216 0.69 -5.20 0.44
CA SER A 216 -0.05 -5.86 1.51
C SER A 216 0.04 -5.05 2.80
N THR A 217 1.22 -4.54 3.13
CA THR A 217 1.44 -3.65 4.28
C THR A 217 0.59 -2.38 4.17
N LEU A 218 0.69 -1.65 3.05
CA LEU A 218 -0.12 -0.44 2.81
C LEU A 218 -1.63 -0.72 2.91
N SER A 219 -2.07 -1.85 2.35
CA SER A 219 -3.48 -2.27 2.35
C SER A 219 -3.99 -2.61 3.74
N ASN A 220 -3.23 -3.41 4.49
CA ASN A 220 -3.60 -3.83 5.83
C ASN A 220 -3.70 -2.61 6.75
N ASP A 221 -2.74 -1.69 6.64
CA ASP A 221 -2.67 -0.51 7.49
C ASP A 221 -3.78 0.49 7.18
N TYR A 222 -4.13 0.67 5.90
CA TYR A 222 -5.34 1.39 5.51
C TYR A 222 -6.60 0.80 6.15
N ASN A 223 -6.76 -0.52 6.11
CA ASN A 223 -7.93 -1.19 6.69
C ASN A 223 -7.93 -1.08 8.22
N ASN A 224 -6.77 -1.15 8.86
CA ASN A 224 -6.64 -0.95 10.30
C ASN A 224 -7.06 0.47 10.70
N ILE A 225 -6.53 1.51 10.03
CA ILE A 225 -6.93 2.91 10.27
C ILE A 225 -8.44 3.09 10.04
N LYS A 226 -8.98 2.49 8.97
CA LYS A 226 -10.41 2.52 8.67
C LYS A 226 -11.26 1.87 9.79
N ASN A 227 -10.78 0.80 10.41
CA ASN A 227 -11.48 0.06 11.46
C ASN A 227 -11.36 0.72 12.84
N GLU A 228 -10.21 1.33 13.15
CA GLU A 228 -10.01 2.08 14.40
C GLU A 228 -10.88 3.33 14.49
N CYS A 229 -11.31 3.83 13.34
CA CYS A 229 -12.08 5.04 13.22
C CYS A 229 -13.58 4.81 13.51
N SER A 230 -13.94 4.86 14.80
CA SER A 230 -15.31 4.62 15.29
C SER A 230 -16.30 5.74 15.00
N ASP A 231 -15.83 7.00 15.00
CA ASP A 231 -16.67 8.20 14.88
C ASP A 231 -16.59 8.89 13.51
N CYS A 232 -15.71 8.42 12.62
CA CYS A 232 -15.73 8.91 11.26
C CYS A 232 -16.81 8.23 10.43
N GLN A 233 -17.11 8.84 9.28
CA GLN A 233 -17.86 8.17 8.22
C GLN A 233 -16.99 7.10 7.53
N SER A 234 -16.38 6.17 8.29
CA SER A 234 -15.56 5.06 7.78
C SER A 234 -16.35 4.17 6.81
N SER A 235 -17.68 4.14 6.93
CA SER A 235 -18.58 3.53 5.96
C SER A 235 -18.48 4.14 4.55
N ASN A 236 -18.05 5.39 4.44
CA ASN A 236 -17.85 6.11 3.18
C ASN A 236 -16.42 5.95 2.63
N PHE A 237 -15.50 5.36 3.40
CA PHE A 237 -14.16 5.11 2.90
C PHE A 237 -14.18 4.04 1.82
N PRO A 238 -13.51 4.27 0.68
CA PRO A 238 -13.45 3.30 -0.39
C PRO A 238 -12.86 1.98 0.08
N THR A 239 -13.35 0.87 -0.47
CA THR A 239 -12.77 -0.45 -0.20
C THR A 239 -11.69 -0.73 -1.24
N ILE A 240 -10.46 -0.92 -0.77
CA ILE A 240 -9.34 -1.29 -1.63
C ILE A 240 -9.45 -2.75 -2.11
N PRO A 241 -9.03 -3.05 -3.35
CA PRO A 241 -9.02 -4.40 -3.87
C PRO A 241 -7.97 -5.27 -3.16
N THR A 242 -8.33 -6.52 -2.81
CA THR A 242 -7.46 -7.49 -2.15
C THR A 242 -6.56 -8.28 -3.12
N TYR A 243 -6.72 -8.07 -4.43
CA TYR A 243 -6.01 -8.81 -5.48
C TYR A 243 -5.52 -7.88 -6.58
N SER A 244 -4.41 -8.25 -7.24
CA SER A 244 -3.89 -7.53 -8.42
C SER A 244 -4.96 -7.47 -9.51
N ARG A 245 -5.34 -6.24 -9.89
CA ARG A 245 -6.39 -6.01 -10.89
C ARG A 245 -6.00 -6.58 -12.25
N ARG A 246 -4.70 -6.55 -12.57
CA ARG A 246 -4.16 -7.03 -13.85
C ARG A 246 -4.02 -8.55 -13.89
N SER A 247 -3.73 -9.21 -12.75
CA SER A 247 -3.77 -10.68 -12.62
C SER A 247 -5.17 -11.23 -12.92
N VAL A 248 -6.22 -10.59 -12.38
CA VAL A 248 -7.61 -10.95 -12.69
C VAL A 248 -7.91 -10.80 -14.18
N ILE A 249 -7.49 -9.69 -14.80
CA ILE A 249 -7.72 -9.47 -16.24
C ILE A 249 -6.97 -10.51 -17.09
N LYS A 250 -5.70 -10.82 -16.75
CA LYS A 250 -4.87 -11.81 -17.46
C LYS A 250 -5.47 -13.21 -17.34
N ASN A 251 -5.86 -13.64 -16.16
CA ASN A 251 -6.52 -14.95 -15.94
C ASN A 251 -7.88 -15.02 -16.63
N THR A 252 -8.63 -13.91 -16.66
CA THR A 252 -9.90 -13.83 -17.41
C THR A 252 -9.67 -13.95 -18.92
N LEU A 253 -8.67 -13.26 -19.47
CA LEU A 253 -8.32 -13.34 -20.89
C LEU A 253 -7.80 -14.72 -21.30
N ILE A 254 -6.96 -15.35 -20.48
CA ILE A 254 -6.47 -16.71 -20.69
C ILE A 254 -7.65 -17.69 -20.70
N SER A 255 -8.56 -17.58 -19.72
CA SER A 255 -9.77 -18.41 -19.67
C SER A 255 -10.66 -18.23 -20.91
N ILE A 256 -10.89 -16.99 -21.35
CA ILE A 256 -11.65 -16.70 -22.58
C ILE A 256 -10.96 -17.31 -23.81
N ALA A 257 -9.63 -17.21 -23.91
CA ALA A 257 -8.87 -17.78 -25.03
C ALA A 257 -9.02 -19.31 -25.10
N PHE A 258 -8.97 -20.02 -23.96
CA PHE A 258 -9.22 -21.46 -23.90
C PHE A 258 -10.65 -21.82 -24.31
N ILE A 259 -11.64 -21.05 -23.89
CA ILE A 259 -13.04 -21.24 -24.31
C ILE A 259 -13.16 -21.08 -25.83
N VAL A 260 -12.60 -20.02 -26.42
CA VAL A 260 -12.64 -19.78 -27.87
C VAL A 260 -11.93 -20.89 -28.64
N ALA A 261 -10.76 -21.34 -28.18
CA ALA A 261 -10.02 -22.44 -28.80
C ALA A 261 -10.81 -23.75 -28.76
N SER A 262 -11.41 -24.09 -27.62
CA SER A 262 -12.22 -25.30 -27.47
C SER A 262 -13.44 -25.27 -28.40
N VAL A 263 -14.18 -24.16 -28.44
CA VAL A 263 -15.34 -23.97 -29.32
C VAL A 263 -14.94 -24.10 -30.80
N SER A 264 -13.79 -23.57 -31.20
CA SER A 264 -13.28 -23.65 -32.57
C SER A 264 -12.96 -25.10 -32.99
N ILE A 265 -12.40 -25.90 -32.07
CA ILE A 265 -12.14 -27.34 -32.30
C ILE A 265 -13.46 -28.10 -32.49
N PHE A 266 -14.43 -27.88 -31.61
CA PHE A 266 -15.75 -28.53 -31.72
C PHE A 266 -16.49 -28.13 -33.00
N LEU A 267 -16.41 -26.86 -33.42
CA LEU A 267 -16.94 -26.38 -34.70
C LEU A 267 -16.24 -27.04 -35.90
N GLY A 268 -14.92 -27.18 -35.86
CA GLY A 268 -14.15 -27.85 -36.91
C GLY A 268 -14.53 -29.32 -37.07
N ILE A 269 -14.72 -30.03 -35.95
CA ILE A 269 -15.20 -31.42 -35.95
C ILE A 269 -16.64 -31.50 -36.49
N ALA A 270 -17.54 -30.62 -36.03
CA ALA A 270 -18.94 -30.59 -36.47
C ALA A 270 -19.10 -30.24 -37.96
N TYR A 271 -18.22 -29.42 -38.52
CA TYR A 271 -18.25 -29.07 -39.95
C TYR A 271 -17.70 -30.21 -40.82
N LYS A 272 -16.64 -30.89 -40.37
CA LYS A 272 -16.05 -32.03 -41.08
C LYS A 272 -16.96 -33.26 -41.07
N VAL A 273 -17.64 -33.49 -39.95
CA VAL A 273 -18.61 -34.56 -39.80
C VAL A 273 -19.98 -34.00 -40.20
N ASN A 274 -20.34 -34.08 -41.49
CA ASN A 274 -21.64 -33.63 -42.00
C ASN A 274 -22.79 -34.57 -41.55
N ASN A 275 -22.89 -34.81 -40.25
CA ASN A 275 -23.86 -35.69 -39.61
C ASN A 275 -25.11 -34.89 -39.25
N LYS A 276 -26.25 -35.28 -39.84
CA LYS A 276 -27.54 -34.59 -39.73
C LYS A 276 -28.04 -34.52 -38.28
N GLU A 277 -27.67 -35.48 -37.43
CA GLU A 277 -28.02 -35.50 -36.00
C GLU A 277 -27.30 -34.41 -35.19
N LEU A 278 -26.01 -34.18 -35.45
CA LEU A 278 -25.22 -33.15 -34.74
C LEU A 278 -25.76 -31.75 -35.01
N LYS A 279 -26.21 -31.47 -36.24
CA LYS A 279 -26.84 -30.19 -36.59
C LYS A 279 -28.11 -29.90 -35.76
N ASN A 280 -28.93 -30.92 -35.49
CA ASN A 280 -30.12 -30.77 -34.64
C ASN A 280 -29.75 -30.51 -33.18
N TYR A 281 -28.71 -31.16 -32.66
CA TYR A 281 -28.26 -30.98 -31.28
C TYR A 281 -27.71 -29.56 -31.03
N PHE A 282 -26.90 -29.04 -31.95
CA PHE A 282 -26.44 -27.65 -31.88
C PHE A 282 -27.59 -26.63 -31.99
N HIS A 283 -28.57 -26.88 -32.86
CA HIS A 283 -29.75 -26.02 -32.96
C HIS A 283 -30.57 -26.01 -31.65
N TYR A 284 -30.72 -27.17 -31.01
CA TYR A 284 -31.40 -27.31 -29.72
C TYR A 284 -30.67 -26.56 -28.59
N ILE A 285 -29.35 -26.70 -28.50
CA ILE A 285 -28.53 -25.97 -27.50
C ILE A 285 -28.62 -24.46 -27.73
N TYR A 286 -28.48 -24.00 -28.98
CA TYR A 286 -28.49 -22.57 -29.29
C TYR A 286 -29.85 -21.92 -29.00
N VAL A 287 -30.96 -22.63 -29.24
CA VAL A 287 -32.31 -22.18 -28.88
C VAL A 287 -32.48 -22.14 -27.36
N ASN A 288 -31.97 -23.13 -26.62
CA ASN A 288 -32.09 -23.16 -25.16
C ASN A 288 -31.24 -22.09 -24.45
N ILE A 289 -30.00 -21.85 -24.88
CA ILE A 289 -29.14 -20.78 -24.32
C ILE A 289 -29.80 -19.40 -24.54
N ASN A 290 -30.35 -19.16 -25.74
CA ASN A 290 -31.08 -17.92 -25.99
C ASN A 290 -32.33 -17.82 -25.11
N LYS A 291 -33.08 -18.91 -24.93
CA LYS A 291 -34.28 -18.94 -24.08
C LYS A 291 -33.98 -18.65 -22.60
N GLU A 292 -32.88 -19.17 -22.06
CA GLU A 292 -32.39 -18.82 -20.71
C GLU A 292 -32.00 -17.35 -20.60
N ASN A 293 -31.27 -16.81 -21.59
CA ASN A 293 -30.87 -15.40 -21.62
C ASN A 293 -32.07 -14.45 -21.71
N TYR A 294 -33.08 -14.75 -22.55
CA TYR A 294 -34.33 -13.98 -22.62
C TYR A 294 -35.14 -14.08 -21.32
N SER A 295 -35.11 -15.24 -20.64
CA SER A 295 -35.79 -15.42 -19.34
C SER A 295 -35.12 -14.59 -18.23
N LEU A 296 -33.79 -14.60 -18.14
CA LEU A 296 -32.99 -13.86 -17.15
C LEU A 296 -33.14 -12.34 -17.35
N PHE A 297 -33.16 -11.88 -18.60
CA PHE A 297 -33.42 -10.47 -18.91
C PHE A 297 -34.87 -10.06 -18.56
N GLY A 298 -35.83 -10.94 -18.80
CA GLY A 298 -37.23 -10.73 -18.41
C GLY A 298 -37.44 -10.64 -16.89
N PHE A 299 -36.77 -11.50 -16.12
CA PHE A 299 -36.82 -11.49 -14.64
C PHE A 299 -36.21 -10.21 -14.06
N ARG A 300 -35.05 -9.76 -14.56
CA ARG A 300 -34.43 -8.48 -14.13
C ARG A 300 -35.35 -7.28 -14.35
N LYS A 301 -36.02 -7.22 -15.52
CA LYS A 301 -36.94 -6.12 -15.88
C LYS A 301 -38.22 -6.13 -15.03
N ARG A 302 -38.75 -7.31 -14.69
CA ARG A 302 -39.91 -7.45 -13.78
C ARG A 302 -39.58 -7.01 -12.37
N PHE A 303 -38.42 -7.41 -11.83
CA PHE A 303 -37.98 -7.03 -10.48
C PHE A 303 -37.80 -5.50 -10.34
N GLN A 304 -37.17 -4.85 -11.33
CA GLN A 304 -37.04 -3.38 -11.33
C GLN A 304 -38.41 -2.67 -11.36
N LYS A 305 -39.36 -3.15 -12.17
CA LYS A 305 -40.72 -2.59 -12.26
C LYS A 305 -41.50 -2.76 -10.95
N GLN A 306 -41.30 -3.87 -10.25
CA GLN A 306 -41.93 -4.14 -8.95
C GLN A 306 -41.35 -3.22 -7.86
N LYS A 307 -40.02 -3.05 -7.82
CA LYS A 307 -39.33 -2.10 -6.92
C LYS A 307 -39.77 -0.65 -7.14
N LEU A 308 -40.00 -0.24 -8.40
CA LEU A 308 -40.53 1.10 -8.72
C LEU A 308 -41.98 1.29 -8.22
N ARG A 309 -42.83 0.27 -8.38
CA ARG A 309 -44.22 0.31 -7.90
C ARG A 309 -44.31 0.43 -6.38
N GLU A 310 -43.44 -0.26 -5.64
CA GLU A 310 -43.38 -0.14 -4.18
C GLU A 310 -42.90 1.25 -3.73
N LYS A 311 -41.87 1.81 -4.40
CA LYS A 311 -41.44 3.19 -4.14
C LYS A 311 -42.56 4.20 -4.36
N LEU A 312 -43.32 4.08 -5.46
CA LEU A 312 -44.47 4.95 -5.74
C LEU A 312 -45.60 4.79 -4.70
N LYS A 313 -45.91 3.55 -4.26
CA LYS A 313 -46.89 3.32 -3.19
C LYS A 313 -46.46 3.96 -1.87
N ASN A 314 -45.18 3.87 -1.51
CA ASN A 314 -44.65 4.48 -0.29
C ASN A 314 -44.67 6.02 -0.34
N ILE A 315 -44.36 6.62 -1.49
CA ILE A 315 -44.47 8.07 -1.69
C ILE A 315 -45.93 8.51 -1.57
N LYS A 316 -46.87 7.80 -2.22
CA LYS A 316 -48.31 8.11 -2.13
C LYS A 316 -48.83 8.00 -0.69
N LYS A 317 -48.36 7.01 0.08
CA LYS A 317 -48.71 6.84 1.50
C LYS A 317 -48.16 7.97 2.38
N LYS A 318 -46.94 8.47 2.10
CA LYS A 318 -46.34 9.63 2.78
C LYS A 318 -47.08 10.93 2.46
N MET A 319 -47.42 11.16 1.19
CA MET A 319 -48.24 12.31 0.78
C MET A 319 -49.60 12.30 1.49
N ASN A 320 -50.32 11.18 1.47
CA ASN A 320 -51.63 11.09 2.13
C ASN A 320 -51.53 11.34 3.65
N ARG A 321 -50.46 10.88 4.32
CA ARG A 321 -50.21 11.23 5.73
C ARG A 321 -49.94 12.71 5.94
N SER A 322 -49.14 13.33 5.07
CA SER A 322 -48.84 14.76 5.14
C SER A 322 -50.09 15.63 4.93
N TYR A 323 -50.99 15.23 4.02
CA TYR A 323 -52.26 15.92 3.79
C TYR A 323 -53.24 15.79 4.97
N MET A 324 -53.18 14.69 5.72
CA MET A 324 -54.03 14.50 6.92
C MET A 324 -53.52 15.36 8.10
N ILE A 325 -52.20 15.48 8.26
CA ILE A 325 -51.58 16.30 9.32
C ILE A 325 -51.79 17.81 9.10
N GLN A 326 -52.00 18.26 7.86
CA GLN A 326 -52.31 19.67 7.55
C GLN A 326 -53.80 20.04 7.69
N ARG A 327 -54.67 19.08 8.01
CA ARG A 327 -56.13 19.27 8.17
C ARG A 327 -56.61 19.23 9.62
N GLU A 328 -55.72 18.89 10.55
CA GLU A 328 -55.86 19.10 11.99
C GLU A 328 -55.16 20.41 12.36
#